data_AF-A0A1B3SJW2-F1
#
_entry.id   AF-A0A1B3SJW2-F1
#
_cell.length_a   1.000
_cell.length_b   1.000
_cell.length_c   1.000
_cell.angle_alpha   90.00
_cell.angle_beta   90.00
_cell.angle_gamma   90.00
#
_symmetry.space_group_name_H-M   'P 1'
#
loop_
_entity.id
_entity.type
_entity.pdbx_description
1 polymer ?
#
loop_
_entity_poly.entity_id
_entity_poly.type
_entity_poly.pdbx_seq_one_letter_code
_entity_poly.pdbx_strand_id
1 'polypeptide(L)'
;MTTNRNSDLPEKNLEESSNNGSEIISNDDIEIELSKYKIKNYKSYFKLNPYRVAVLSMILAMNYLLSWISYAALTPLSIIGFLRVELNFLSYLICWKMINGFYALLLVTPGTWIRYLGMNPEPVGSTVMNISDMSVLGVFILISFLLNTKAHIKGKKSFYIKYCSSAFITIVFAGLINIAYNFTFILDWYASYTGFNGYVEYKNLWYAGILMGFNVLKYTVNFLLFISIYDVVKYISKNTSLN
;
A
#
# COMPACT_ATOMS: atom_id res chain seq x y z
N MET A 1 34.09 58.22 -34.53
CA MET A 1 33.55 59.47 -33.97
C MET A 1 33.04 59.17 -32.57
N THR A 2 33.72 59.77 -31.61
CA THR A 2 33.61 59.63 -30.16
C THR A 2 32.55 60.57 -29.58
N THR A 3 31.91 60.14 -28.48
CA THR A 3 31.41 60.91 -27.30
C THR A 3 30.52 59.93 -26.53
N ASN A 4 30.90 59.31 -25.42
CA ASN A 4 31.41 59.79 -24.13
C ASN A 4 30.44 60.75 -23.42
N ARG A 5 29.65 60.21 -22.47
CA ARG A 5 29.05 60.92 -21.34
C ARG A 5 29.03 59.99 -20.12
N ASN A 6 30.07 60.12 -19.32
CA ASN A 6 30.01 59.97 -17.87
C ASN A 6 29.19 61.14 -17.30
N SER A 7 28.34 60.88 -16.31
CA SER A 7 28.18 61.72 -15.12
C SER A 7 27.09 61.16 -14.20
N ASP A 8 27.56 60.78 -13.00
CA ASP A 8 26.94 61.08 -11.71
C ASP A 8 25.85 60.15 -11.15
N LEU A 9 26.35 59.15 -10.42
CA LEU A 9 25.66 58.50 -9.30
C LEU A 9 25.53 59.48 -8.12
N PRO A 10 24.35 59.61 -7.50
CA PRO A 10 24.27 60.11 -6.13
C PRO A 10 24.42 58.95 -5.14
N GLU A 11 25.51 58.98 -4.38
CA GLU A 11 25.63 58.32 -3.07
C GLU A 11 24.43 58.75 -2.22
N LYS A 12 23.56 57.80 -1.88
CA LYS A 12 22.53 58.00 -0.88
C LYS A 12 22.83 57.12 0.33
N ASN A 13 23.41 57.79 1.31
CA ASN A 13 23.59 57.47 2.72
C ASN A 13 22.93 56.19 3.24
N LEU A 14 23.79 55.33 3.78
CA LEU A 14 23.52 54.38 4.83
C LEU A 14 22.89 55.12 6.02
N GLU A 15 21.59 54.93 6.23
CA GLU A 15 21.00 55.03 7.57
C GLU A 15 20.40 53.68 7.91
N GLU A 16 21.07 53.02 8.86
CA GLU A 16 20.58 51.88 9.61
C GLU A 16 19.28 52.26 10.32
N SER A 17 18.16 51.75 9.82
CA SER A 17 16.94 51.59 10.60
C SER A 17 16.80 50.10 10.91
N SER A 18 17.56 49.64 11.91
CA SER A 18 17.28 48.38 12.58
C SER A 18 15.92 48.50 13.26
N ASN A 19 14.89 47.96 12.64
CA ASN A 19 13.68 47.59 13.35
C ASN A 19 13.40 46.11 13.06
N ASN A 20 14.28 45.27 13.61
CA ASN A 20 14.02 43.86 13.84
C ASN A 20 12.93 43.78 14.92
N GLY A 21 11.68 44.02 14.53
CA GLY A 21 10.53 43.46 15.21
C GLY A 21 10.52 41.97 14.94
N SER A 22 11.40 41.21 15.61
CA SER A 22 11.23 39.77 15.74
C SER A 22 9.93 39.58 16.51
N GLU A 23 8.81 39.37 15.81
CA GLU A 23 7.63 38.76 16.40
C GLU A 23 8.12 37.49 17.10
N ILE A 24 8.12 37.54 18.43
CA ILE A 24 8.31 36.36 19.26
C ILE A 24 7.03 35.55 19.02
N ILE A 25 7.05 34.72 17.98
CA ILE A 25 5.99 33.74 17.75
C ILE A 25 5.97 32.89 19.02
N SER A 26 4.91 33.04 19.81
CA SER A 26 4.81 32.31 21.07
C SER A 26 4.77 30.82 20.78
N ASN A 27 5.37 30.00 21.64
CA ASN A 27 5.33 28.54 21.48
C ASN A 27 3.89 28.02 21.40
N ASP A 28 2.93 28.71 22.01
CA ASP A 28 1.50 28.40 21.96
C ASP A 28 0.91 28.63 20.56
N ASP A 29 1.31 29.69 19.85
CA ASP A 29 0.87 29.95 18.48
C ASP A 29 1.41 28.90 17.50
N ILE A 30 2.66 28.46 17.70
CA ILE A 30 3.28 27.37 16.93
C ILE A 30 2.54 26.04 17.17
N GLU A 31 2.16 25.74 18.42
CA GLU A 31 1.45 24.52 18.77
C GLU A 31 0.02 24.50 18.21
N ILE A 32 -0.67 25.66 18.21
CA ILE A 32 -1.99 25.83 17.61
C ILE A 32 -1.93 25.68 16.07
N GLU A 33 -0.93 26.24 15.41
CA GLU A 33 -0.70 26.08 13.97
C GLU A 33 -0.42 24.61 13.58
N LEU A 34 0.46 23.94 14.33
CA LEU A 34 0.80 22.52 14.13
C LEU A 34 -0.41 21.60 14.34
N SER A 35 -1.22 21.85 15.36
CA SER A 35 -2.44 21.08 15.62
C SER A 35 -3.48 21.27 14.51
N LYS A 36 -3.70 22.50 14.05
CA LYS A 36 -4.58 22.80 12.91
C LYS A 36 -4.07 22.16 11.61
N TYR A 37 -2.76 22.17 11.36
CA TYR A 37 -2.15 21.51 10.20
C TYR A 37 -2.34 19.98 10.23
N LYS A 38 -2.10 19.35 11.39
CA LYS A 38 -2.34 17.91 11.60
C LYS A 38 -3.81 17.54 11.39
N ILE A 39 -4.74 18.33 11.93
CA ILE A 39 -6.20 18.11 11.79
C ILE A 39 -6.65 18.31 10.34
N LYS A 40 -6.15 19.34 9.64
CA LYS A 40 -6.47 19.59 8.22
C LYS A 40 -5.98 18.46 7.32
N ASN A 41 -4.79 17.92 7.59
CA ASN A 41 -4.27 16.75 6.88
C ASN A 41 -5.10 15.48 7.15
N TYR A 42 -5.53 15.24 8.40
CA TYR A 42 -6.37 14.09 8.73
C TYR A 42 -7.74 14.17 8.03
N LYS A 43 -8.42 15.33 8.10
CA LYS A 43 -9.71 15.53 7.41
C LYS A 43 -9.57 15.31 5.90
N SER A 44 -8.49 15.81 5.27
CA SER A 44 -8.22 15.59 3.84
C SER A 44 -7.92 14.11 3.51
N TYR A 45 -7.24 13.40 4.41
CA TYR A 45 -6.92 11.99 4.25
C TYR A 45 -8.19 11.12 4.17
N PHE A 46 -9.15 11.36 5.07
CA PHE A 46 -10.40 10.58 5.14
C PHE A 46 -11.55 11.15 4.30
N LYS A 47 -11.44 12.36 3.75
CA LYS A 47 -12.53 12.94 2.94
C LYS A 47 -12.83 12.10 1.69
N LEU A 48 -14.06 11.61 1.57
CA LEU A 48 -14.56 11.05 0.31
C LEU A 48 -15.05 12.19 -0.59
N ASN A 49 -14.56 12.22 -1.82
CA ASN A 49 -15.11 13.03 -2.90
C ASN A 49 -15.60 12.10 -4.02
N PRO A 50 -16.48 12.57 -4.93
CA PRO A 50 -17.02 11.74 -6.01
C PRO A 50 -15.92 11.09 -6.85
N TYR A 51 -14.80 11.78 -7.04
CA TYR A 51 -13.64 11.25 -7.73
C TYR A 51 -13.02 10.03 -7.03
N ARG A 52 -12.74 10.09 -5.72
CA ARG A 52 -12.23 8.96 -4.94
C ARG A 52 -13.20 7.78 -4.98
N VAL A 53 -14.50 8.03 -4.91
CA VAL A 53 -15.52 6.98 -5.05
C VAL A 53 -15.42 6.31 -6.41
N ALA A 54 -15.33 7.09 -7.51
CA ALA A 54 -15.18 6.55 -8.85
C ALA A 54 -13.90 5.69 -9.01
N VAL A 55 -12.77 6.14 -8.46
CA VAL A 55 -11.52 5.37 -8.47
C VAL A 55 -11.65 4.10 -7.65
N LEU A 56 -12.26 4.13 -6.46
CA LEU A 56 -12.49 2.94 -5.64
C LEU A 56 -13.37 1.92 -6.39
N SER A 57 -14.44 2.37 -7.03
CA SER A 57 -15.30 1.50 -7.85
C SER A 57 -14.54 0.89 -9.03
N MET A 58 -13.71 1.66 -9.73
CA MET A 58 -12.89 1.16 -10.84
C MET A 58 -11.86 0.13 -10.35
N ILE A 59 -11.20 0.39 -9.21
CA ILE A 59 -10.25 -0.54 -8.61
C ILE A 59 -10.95 -1.83 -8.17
N LEU A 60 -12.16 -1.74 -7.61
CA LEU A 60 -12.94 -2.90 -7.21
C LEU A 60 -13.36 -3.75 -8.42
N ALA A 61 -13.76 -3.12 -9.53
CA ALA A 61 -14.04 -3.81 -10.79
C ALA A 61 -12.77 -4.49 -11.35
N MET A 62 -11.62 -3.80 -11.29
CA MET A 62 -10.33 -4.36 -11.69
C MET A 62 -9.91 -5.52 -10.77
N ASN A 63 -10.15 -5.43 -9.46
CA ASN A 63 -9.91 -6.52 -8.51
C ASN A 63 -10.67 -7.77 -8.91
N TYR A 64 -11.97 -7.64 -9.18
CA TYR A 64 -12.82 -8.75 -9.63
C TYR A 64 -12.33 -9.35 -10.95
N LEU A 65 -11.99 -8.51 -11.93
CA LEU A 65 -11.46 -8.96 -13.22
C LEU A 65 -10.12 -9.69 -13.08
N LEU A 66 -9.20 -9.20 -12.25
CA LEU A 66 -7.92 -9.87 -11.96
C LEU A 66 -8.14 -11.20 -11.22
N SER A 67 -9.11 -11.26 -10.31
CA SER A 67 -9.51 -12.51 -9.67
C SER A 67 -10.05 -13.50 -10.70
N TRP A 68 -10.88 -13.06 -11.65
CA TRP A 68 -11.41 -13.93 -12.70
C TRP A 68 -10.31 -14.48 -13.61
N ILE A 69 -9.39 -13.62 -14.04
CA ILE A 69 -8.21 -14.02 -14.84
C ILE A 69 -7.37 -15.02 -14.06
N SER A 70 -7.10 -14.75 -12.78
CA SER A 70 -6.32 -15.65 -11.93
C SER A 70 -7.02 -17.01 -11.78
N TYR A 71 -8.33 -17.02 -11.59
CA TYR A 71 -9.11 -18.25 -11.54
C TYR A 71 -9.07 -19.00 -12.87
N ALA A 72 -9.29 -18.34 -14.00
CA ALA A 72 -9.33 -18.99 -15.31
C ALA A 72 -7.96 -19.52 -15.75
N ALA A 73 -6.89 -18.75 -15.53
CA ALA A 73 -5.56 -19.07 -16.05
C ALA A 73 -4.67 -19.83 -15.05
N LEU A 74 -4.81 -19.58 -13.74
CA LEU A 74 -3.89 -20.08 -12.70
C LEU A 74 -4.47 -21.18 -11.83
N THR A 75 -5.74 -21.58 -12.01
CA THR A 75 -6.31 -22.74 -11.30
C THR A 75 -5.47 -24.02 -11.47
N PRO A 76 -4.91 -24.35 -12.65
CA PRO A 76 -4.04 -25.52 -12.80
C PRO A 76 -2.77 -25.49 -11.93
N LEU A 77 -2.36 -24.32 -11.46
CA LEU A 77 -1.19 -24.13 -10.60
C LEU A 77 -1.54 -24.15 -9.10
N SER A 78 -2.73 -24.63 -8.73
CA SER A 78 -3.12 -24.74 -7.32
C SER A 78 -2.27 -25.79 -6.58
N ILE A 79 -1.73 -25.43 -5.43
CA ILE A 79 -0.95 -26.31 -4.57
C ILE A 79 -1.88 -26.87 -3.48
N ILE A 80 -1.94 -28.20 -3.33
CA ILE A 80 -2.78 -28.91 -2.34
C ILE A 80 -4.29 -28.54 -2.50
N GLY A 81 -4.71 -28.11 -3.69
CA GLY A 81 -6.12 -27.85 -4.04
C GLY A 81 -6.72 -26.52 -3.56
N PHE A 82 -6.16 -25.91 -2.50
CA PHE A 82 -6.68 -24.65 -1.93
C PHE A 82 -5.69 -23.47 -1.95
N LEU A 83 -4.38 -23.70 -2.13
CA LEU A 83 -3.41 -22.61 -2.28
C LEU A 83 -3.34 -22.17 -3.75
N ARG A 84 -3.83 -20.97 -4.06
CA ARG A 84 -3.88 -20.45 -5.43
C ARG A 84 -3.17 -19.10 -5.55
N VAL A 85 -2.34 -18.96 -6.59
CA VAL A 85 -1.71 -17.68 -6.90
C VAL A 85 -2.79 -16.75 -7.46
N GLU A 86 -2.89 -15.55 -6.89
CA GLU A 86 -3.88 -14.57 -7.29
C GLU A 86 -3.24 -13.22 -7.56
N LEU A 87 -3.69 -12.57 -8.63
CA LEU A 87 -3.22 -11.26 -9.08
C LEU A 87 -4.06 -10.10 -8.54
N ASN A 88 -5.17 -10.39 -7.86
CA ASN A 88 -6.07 -9.37 -7.31
C ASN A 88 -5.39 -8.49 -6.25
N PHE A 89 -4.39 -8.99 -5.53
CA PHE A 89 -3.62 -8.23 -4.55
C PHE A 89 -2.95 -6.99 -5.18
N LEU A 90 -2.60 -7.05 -6.47
CA LEU A 90 -2.11 -5.91 -7.25
C LEU A 90 -3.06 -4.71 -7.20
N SER A 91 -4.38 -4.94 -7.24
CA SER A 91 -5.37 -3.86 -7.20
C SER A 91 -5.35 -3.09 -5.87
N TYR A 92 -5.07 -3.76 -4.75
CA TYR A 92 -4.95 -3.11 -3.46
C TYR A 92 -3.67 -2.25 -3.37
N LEU A 93 -2.57 -2.71 -3.98
CA LEU A 93 -1.35 -1.91 -4.10
C LEU A 93 -1.56 -0.66 -4.96
N ILE A 94 -2.30 -0.79 -6.06
CA ILE A 94 -2.72 0.35 -6.90
C ILE A 94 -3.59 1.31 -6.08
N CYS A 95 -4.57 0.81 -5.31
CA CYS A 95 -5.42 1.62 -4.44
C CYS A 95 -4.63 2.39 -3.39
N TRP A 96 -3.69 1.70 -2.74
CA TRP A 96 -2.80 2.32 -1.75
C TRP A 96 -2.08 3.51 -2.35
N LYS A 97 -1.59 3.36 -3.59
CA LYS A 97 -0.82 4.40 -4.24
C LYS A 97 -1.67 5.54 -4.79
N MET A 98 -2.83 5.24 -5.38
CA MET A 98 -3.69 6.24 -6.01
C MET A 98 -4.50 7.06 -5.00
N ILE A 99 -4.91 6.44 -3.89
CA ILE A 99 -5.77 7.07 -2.88
C ILE A 99 -5.03 7.17 -1.56
N ASN A 100 -4.99 6.09 -0.77
CA ASN A 100 -4.21 5.94 0.46
C ASN A 100 -4.33 4.52 1.04
N GLY A 101 -3.58 4.25 2.11
CA GLY A 101 -3.54 2.93 2.76
C GLY A 101 -4.82 2.53 3.50
N PHE A 102 -5.54 3.48 4.09
CA PHE A 102 -6.81 3.18 4.76
C PHE A 102 -7.84 2.62 3.78
N TYR A 103 -8.06 3.31 2.65
CA TYR A 103 -9.02 2.84 1.65
C TYR A 103 -8.56 1.56 0.97
N ALA A 104 -7.25 1.36 0.78
CA ALA A 104 -6.73 0.11 0.25
C ALA A 104 -7.02 -1.09 1.15
N LEU A 105 -6.82 -0.94 2.47
CA LEU A 105 -7.19 -1.95 3.46
C LEU A 105 -8.70 -2.18 3.50
N LEU A 106 -9.50 -1.10 3.47
CA LEU A 106 -10.96 -1.19 3.43
C LEU A 106 -11.45 -1.95 2.20
N LEU A 107 -10.80 -1.80 1.04
CA LEU A 107 -11.20 -2.43 -0.22
C LEU A 107 -10.94 -3.94 -0.25
N VAL A 108 -10.05 -4.46 0.60
CA VAL A 108 -9.81 -5.91 0.72
C VAL A 108 -11.09 -6.65 1.08
N THR A 109 -11.87 -6.14 2.03
CA THR A 109 -13.13 -6.76 2.47
C THR A 109 -14.14 -6.92 1.32
N PRO A 110 -14.69 -5.86 0.70
CA PRO A 110 -15.64 -6.01 -0.39
C PRO A 110 -15.04 -6.76 -1.59
N GLY A 111 -13.74 -6.60 -1.89
CA GLY A 111 -13.07 -7.33 -2.97
C GLY A 111 -13.14 -8.85 -2.78
N THR A 112 -12.78 -9.35 -1.60
CA THR A 112 -12.85 -10.79 -1.30
C THR A 112 -14.29 -11.30 -1.26
N TRP A 113 -15.22 -10.55 -0.68
CA TRP A 113 -16.62 -11.00 -0.54
C TRP A 113 -17.40 -11.02 -1.86
N ILE A 114 -17.14 -10.08 -2.77
CA ILE A 114 -17.72 -10.15 -4.13
C ILE A 114 -17.25 -11.42 -4.84
N ARG A 115 -16.00 -11.83 -4.65
CA ARG A 115 -15.49 -13.07 -5.24
C ARG A 115 -16.10 -14.31 -4.62
N TYR A 116 -16.34 -14.31 -3.30
CA TYR A 116 -17.07 -15.38 -2.63
C TYR A 116 -18.43 -15.62 -3.29
N LEU A 117 -19.16 -14.55 -3.62
CA LEU A 117 -20.48 -14.64 -4.26
C LEU A 117 -20.44 -15.16 -5.70
N GLY A 118 -19.35 -14.94 -6.44
CA GLY A 118 -19.32 -15.16 -7.89
C GLY A 118 -18.40 -16.27 -8.42
N MET A 119 -17.37 -16.68 -7.68
CA MET A 119 -16.33 -17.58 -8.22
C MET A 119 -15.93 -18.73 -7.30
N ASN A 120 -15.86 -18.49 -5.99
CA ASN A 120 -15.41 -19.49 -5.04
C ASN A 120 -16.25 -19.42 -3.76
N PRO A 121 -17.40 -20.11 -3.72
CA PRO A 121 -18.32 -20.09 -2.59
C PRO A 121 -17.80 -20.97 -1.44
N GLU A 122 -16.58 -20.71 -0.98
CA GLU A 122 -15.94 -21.39 0.13
C GLU A 122 -15.60 -20.34 1.20
N PRO A 123 -16.33 -20.34 2.33
CA PRO A 123 -16.32 -19.22 3.28
C PRO A 123 -15.05 -19.17 4.15
N VAL A 124 -14.46 -20.33 4.48
CA VAL A 124 -13.25 -20.39 5.31
C VAL A 124 -12.07 -19.82 4.54
N GLY A 125 -11.81 -20.32 3.32
CA GLY A 125 -10.74 -19.81 2.47
C GLY A 125 -10.95 -18.37 2.02
N SER A 126 -12.21 -17.93 1.82
CA SER A 126 -12.49 -16.51 1.58
C SER A 126 -12.13 -15.65 2.80
N THR A 127 -12.45 -16.10 4.01
CA THR A 127 -12.08 -15.38 5.25
C THR A 127 -10.57 -15.36 5.47
N VAL A 128 -9.92 -16.51 5.31
CA VAL A 128 -8.46 -16.67 5.42
C VAL A 128 -7.74 -15.73 4.46
N MET A 129 -8.21 -15.70 3.22
CA MET A 129 -7.69 -14.82 2.20
C MET A 129 -7.83 -13.35 2.58
N ASN A 130 -8.99 -12.96 3.10
CA ASN A 130 -9.21 -11.60 3.55
C ASN A 130 -8.21 -11.17 4.64
N ILE A 131 -8.08 -12.00 5.68
CA ILE A 131 -7.17 -11.76 6.80
C ILE A 131 -5.72 -11.71 6.32
N SER A 132 -5.32 -12.67 5.47
CA SER A 132 -3.98 -12.72 4.90
C SER A 132 -3.66 -11.47 4.08
N ASP A 133 -4.53 -11.09 3.14
CA ASP A 133 -4.30 -9.93 2.28
C ASP A 133 -4.31 -8.61 3.08
N MET A 134 -5.21 -8.46 4.07
CA MET A 134 -5.22 -7.29 4.96
C MET A 134 -3.92 -7.19 5.76
N SER A 135 -3.46 -8.30 6.36
CA SER A 135 -2.23 -8.33 7.15
C SER A 135 -1.01 -7.99 6.30
N VAL A 136 -0.91 -8.59 5.11
CA VAL A 136 0.22 -8.37 4.20
C VAL A 136 0.23 -6.94 3.67
N LEU A 137 -0.91 -6.40 3.27
CA LEU A 137 -1.03 -5.01 2.83
C LEU A 137 -0.70 -4.03 3.97
N GLY A 138 -1.20 -4.29 5.17
CA GLY A 138 -0.93 -3.46 6.36
C GLY A 138 0.56 -3.40 6.68
N VAL A 139 1.25 -4.55 6.65
CA VAL A 139 2.70 -4.63 6.86
C VAL A 139 3.44 -3.88 5.76
N PHE A 140 3.06 -4.07 4.50
CA PHE A 140 3.69 -3.36 3.39
C PHE A 140 3.58 -1.84 3.52
N ILE A 141 2.39 -1.34 3.87
CA ILE A 141 2.13 0.08 4.11
C ILE A 141 3.00 0.59 5.27
N LEU A 142 3.05 -0.15 6.38
CA LEU A 142 3.82 0.21 7.57
C LEU A 142 5.33 0.28 7.27
N ILE A 143 5.89 -0.76 6.64
CA ILE A 143 7.32 -0.81 6.30
C ILE A 143 7.66 0.27 5.28
N SER A 144 6.82 0.47 4.26
CA SER A 144 7.00 1.54 3.28
C SER A 144 6.99 2.91 3.93
N PHE A 145 6.10 3.14 4.91
CA PHE A 145 6.05 4.38 5.67
C PHE A 145 7.32 4.60 6.51
N LEU A 146 7.79 3.57 7.21
CA LEU A 146 9.02 3.63 8.01
C LEU A 146 10.26 3.93 7.16
N LEU A 147 10.41 3.27 6.01
CA LEU A 147 11.53 3.49 5.08
C LEU A 147 11.47 4.85 4.38
N ASN A 148 10.28 5.40 4.16
CA ASN A 148 10.14 6.75 3.63
C ASN A 148 10.45 7.83 4.67
N THR A 149 10.13 7.58 5.95
CA THR A 149 10.35 8.54 7.04
C THR A 149 11.80 8.53 7.55
N LYS A 150 12.42 7.35 7.68
CA LYS A 150 13.74 7.22 8.34
C LYS A 150 14.94 7.24 7.39
N ALA A 151 14.76 6.85 6.12
CA ALA A 151 15.90 6.75 5.19
C ALA A 151 16.07 8.01 4.34
N HIS A 152 17.09 8.82 4.63
CA HIS A 152 17.53 9.97 3.83
C HIS A 152 18.28 9.59 2.54
N ILE A 153 17.86 8.51 1.87
CA ILE A 153 18.46 8.12 0.60
C ILE A 153 17.85 9.02 -0.48
N LYS A 154 18.64 9.93 -1.07
CA LYS A 154 18.21 10.82 -2.17
C LYS A 154 18.50 10.18 -3.54
N GLY A 155 17.67 10.49 -4.54
CA GLY A 155 17.87 10.07 -5.95
C GLY A 155 16.81 9.09 -6.50
N LYS A 156 16.70 8.98 -7.83
CA LYS A 156 15.68 8.15 -8.51
C LYS A 156 15.81 6.65 -8.17
N LYS A 157 17.04 6.15 -7.97
CA LYS A 157 17.32 4.76 -7.56
C LYS A 157 16.90 4.46 -6.11
N SER A 158 16.92 5.47 -5.23
CA SER A 158 16.48 5.35 -3.83
C SER A 158 15.05 4.84 -3.73
N PHE A 159 14.20 5.34 -4.62
CA PHE A 159 12.79 4.99 -4.65
C PHE A 159 12.61 3.48 -4.85
N TYR A 160 13.19 2.92 -5.92
CA TYR A 160 13.07 1.50 -6.23
C TYR A 160 13.65 0.63 -5.11
N ILE A 161 14.79 1.03 -4.53
CA ILE A 161 15.39 0.30 -3.39
C ILE A 161 14.42 0.24 -2.22
N LYS A 162 13.79 1.36 -1.82
CA LYS A 162 12.85 1.39 -0.69
C LYS A 162 11.66 0.46 -0.91
N TYR A 163 11.09 0.42 -2.12
CA TYR A 163 9.91 -0.40 -2.40
C TYR A 163 10.28 -1.88 -2.56
N CYS A 164 11.42 -2.18 -3.19
CA CYS A 164 11.95 -3.55 -3.25
C CYS A 164 12.25 -4.08 -1.84
N SER A 165 12.88 -3.28 -0.97
CA SER A 165 13.12 -3.66 0.43
C SER A 165 11.81 -3.83 1.20
N SER A 166 10.83 -2.95 0.99
CA SER A 166 9.50 -3.08 1.61
C SER A 166 8.81 -4.36 1.18
N ALA A 167 8.83 -4.67 -0.11
CA ALA A 167 8.28 -5.90 -0.67
C ALA A 167 8.98 -7.13 -0.10
N PHE A 168 10.32 -7.14 -0.07
CA PHE A 168 11.10 -8.25 0.47
C PHE A 168 10.76 -8.54 1.94
N ILE A 169 10.79 -7.51 2.80
CA ILE A 169 10.45 -7.66 4.23
C ILE A 169 9.01 -8.14 4.38
N THR A 170 8.09 -7.59 3.58
CA THR A 170 6.68 -7.98 3.62
C THR A 170 6.48 -9.42 3.18
N ILE A 171 7.17 -9.90 2.15
CA ILE A 171 7.08 -11.29 1.69
C ILE A 171 7.50 -12.27 2.79
N VAL A 172 8.62 -11.98 3.48
CA VAL A 172 9.09 -12.81 4.60
C VAL A 172 8.05 -12.81 5.71
N PHE A 173 7.55 -11.62 6.09
CA PHE A 173 6.51 -11.50 7.11
C PHE A 173 5.21 -12.23 6.71
N ALA A 174 4.82 -12.15 5.45
CA ALA A 174 3.64 -12.81 4.90
C ALA A 174 3.73 -14.33 5.05
N GLY A 175 4.90 -14.91 4.77
CA GLY A 175 5.11 -16.34 4.98
C GLY A 175 4.96 -16.73 6.46
N LEU A 176 5.61 -16.00 7.36
CA LEU A 176 5.54 -16.25 8.81
C LEU A 176 4.13 -16.12 9.37
N ILE A 177 3.40 -15.06 9.01
CA ILE A 177 2.05 -14.83 9.53
C ILE A 177 1.05 -15.84 8.97
N ASN A 178 1.19 -16.25 7.70
CA ASN A 178 0.33 -17.28 7.13
C ASN A 178 0.59 -18.65 7.77
N ILE A 179 1.85 -18.99 8.09
CA ILE A 179 2.16 -20.20 8.88
C ILE A 179 1.50 -20.09 10.26
N ALA A 180 1.66 -18.96 10.94
CA ALA A 180 1.06 -18.74 12.26
C ALA A 180 -0.46 -18.92 12.21
N TYR A 181 -1.17 -18.25 11.28
CA TYR A 181 -2.62 -18.41 11.13
C TYR A 181 -3.02 -19.85 10.79
N ASN A 182 -2.30 -20.51 9.88
CA ASN A 182 -2.58 -21.91 9.51
C ASN A 182 -2.51 -22.84 10.71
N PHE A 183 -1.47 -22.68 11.54
CA PHE A 183 -1.19 -23.60 12.63
C PHE A 183 -2.01 -23.31 13.88
N THR A 184 -2.43 -22.05 14.06
CA THR A 184 -3.18 -21.62 15.25
C THR A 184 -4.68 -21.83 15.12
N PHE A 185 -5.29 -21.57 13.96
CA PHE A 185 -6.75 -21.67 13.84
C PHE A 185 -7.29 -22.09 12.48
N ILE A 186 -6.62 -21.79 11.35
CA ILE A 186 -7.23 -22.01 10.03
C ILE A 186 -7.39 -23.50 9.74
N LEU A 187 -6.36 -24.33 9.98
CA LEU A 187 -6.47 -25.77 9.71
C LEU A 187 -7.52 -26.45 10.58
N ASP A 188 -7.67 -26.01 11.85
CA ASP A 188 -8.73 -26.51 12.73
C ASP A 188 -10.11 -26.06 12.26
N TRP A 189 -10.21 -24.85 11.73
CA TRP A 189 -11.45 -24.35 11.15
C TRP A 189 -11.83 -25.13 9.88
N TYR A 190 -10.87 -25.43 9.00
CA TYR A 190 -11.09 -26.31 7.85
C TYR A 190 -11.52 -27.72 8.28
N ALA A 191 -10.86 -28.31 9.28
CA ALA A 191 -11.25 -29.62 9.81
C ALA A 191 -12.69 -29.62 10.34
N SER A 192 -13.06 -28.57 11.09
CA SER A 192 -14.41 -28.42 11.65
C SER A 192 -15.47 -28.18 10.56
N TYR A 193 -15.16 -27.36 9.56
CA TYR A 193 -16.07 -27.02 8.47
C TYR A 193 -16.32 -28.20 7.51
N THR A 194 -15.28 -28.97 7.20
CA THR A 194 -15.37 -30.12 6.28
C THR A 194 -15.70 -31.44 6.96
N GLY A 195 -15.56 -31.52 8.28
CA GLY A 195 -15.65 -32.77 9.05
C GLY A 195 -14.44 -33.70 8.85
N PHE A 196 -13.36 -33.24 8.19
CA PHE A 196 -12.18 -34.04 7.89
C PHE A 196 -10.99 -33.65 8.77
N ASN A 197 -10.59 -34.52 9.70
CA ASN A 197 -9.50 -34.23 10.64
C ASN A 197 -8.09 -34.23 10.02
N GLY A 198 -7.92 -34.73 8.79
CA GLY A 198 -6.61 -34.78 8.13
C GLY A 198 -5.99 -33.39 7.90
N TYR A 199 -6.77 -32.31 7.92
CA TYR A 199 -6.21 -30.95 7.87
C TYR A 199 -5.30 -30.63 9.06
N VAL A 200 -5.59 -31.18 10.25
CA VAL A 200 -4.80 -30.93 11.47
C VAL A 200 -3.43 -31.60 11.37
N GLU A 201 -3.33 -32.72 10.65
CA GLU A 201 -2.06 -33.44 10.41
C GLU A 201 -1.07 -32.62 9.57
N TYR A 202 -1.55 -31.61 8.82
CA TYR A 202 -0.70 -30.66 8.12
C TYR A 202 0.04 -29.68 9.04
N LYS A 203 -0.16 -29.68 10.35
CA LYS A 203 0.59 -28.83 11.31
C LYS A 203 2.04 -29.31 11.52
N ASN A 204 2.81 -29.40 10.45
CA ASN A 204 4.17 -29.90 10.45
C ASN A 204 5.13 -29.01 9.64
N LEU A 205 6.44 -29.15 9.88
CA LEU A 205 7.46 -28.30 9.25
C LEU A 205 7.47 -28.38 7.71
N TRP A 206 7.10 -29.53 7.14
CA TRP A 206 7.02 -29.68 5.69
C TRP A 206 5.93 -28.79 5.09
N TYR A 207 4.72 -28.79 5.67
CA TYR A 207 3.64 -27.91 5.24
C TYR A 207 3.96 -26.43 5.50
N ALA A 208 4.65 -26.12 6.61
CA ALA A 208 5.16 -24.76 6.84
C ALA A 208 6.09 -24.30 5.71
N GLY A 209 6.98 -25.17 5.23
CA GLY A 209 7.84 -24.91 4.07
C GLY A 209 7.04 -24.64 2.79
N ILE A 210 5.98 -25.42 2.54
CA ILE A 210 5.08 -25.19 1.40
C ILE A 210 4.36 -23.84 1.52
N LEU A 211 3.82 -23.51 2.68
CA LEU A 211 3.18 -22.23 2.93
C LEU A 211 4.15 -21.06 2.70
N MET A 212 5.39 -21.18 3.18
CA MET A 212 6.43 -20.18 2.95
C MET A 212 6.70 -20.01 1.45
N GLY A 213 6.99 -21.09 0.74
CA GLY A 213 7.30 -21.07 -0.69
C GLY A 213 6.14 -20.52 -1.53
N PHE A 214 4.92 -20.93 -1.23
CA PHE A 214 3.71 -20.44 -1.88
C PHE A 214 3.50 -18.94 -1.67
N ASN A 215 3.62 -18.45 -0.43
CA ASN A 215 3.48 -17.02 -0.15
C ASN A 215 4.59 -16.19 -0.79
N VAL A 216 5.83 -16.70 -0.81
CA VAL A 216 6.94 -16.09 -1.55
C VAL A 216 6.58 -15.94 -3.03
N LEU A 217 6.12 -17.00 -3.67
CA LEU A 217 5.72 -16.96 -5.08
C LEU A 217 4.56 -15.97 -5.31
N LYS A 218 3.46 -16.10 -4.56
CA LYS A 218 2.25 -15.27 -4.68
C LYS A 218 2.60 -13.78 -4.59
N TYR A 219 3.30 -13.37 -3.55
CA TYR A 219 3.56 -11.95 -3.31
C TYR A 219 4.70 -11.41 -4.15
N THR A 220 5.69 -12.22 -4.52
CA THR A 220 6.75 -11.79 -5.47
C THR A 220 6.13 -11.39 -6.80
N VAL A 221 5.22 -12.21 -7.36
CA VAL A 221 4.54 -11.88 -8.63
C VAL A 221 3.78 -10.56 -8.53
N ASN A 222 2.98 -10.37 -7.47
CA ASN A 222 2.21 -9.15 -7.28
C ASN A 222 3.08 -7.91 -7.10
N PHE A 223 4.14 -8.00 -6.28
CA PHE A 223 5.04 -6.86 -6.06
C PHE A 223 5.87 -6.53 -7.29
N LEU A 224 6.34 -7.52 -8.05
CA LEU A 224 7.03 -7.27 -9.32
C LEU A 224 6.13 -6.55 -10.31
N LEU A 225 4.90 -7.05 -10.51
CA LEU A 225 3.92 -6.38 -11.38
C LEU A 225 3.65 -4.95 -10.92
N PHE A 226 3.45 -4.73 -9.62
CA PHE A 226 3.23 -3.40 -9.07
C PHE A 226 4.40 -2.45 -9.31
N ILE A 227 5.63 -2.91 -9.06
CA ILE A 227 6.84 -2.11 -9.28
C ILE A 227 6.99 -1.77 -10.77
N SER A 228 6.72 -2.71 -11.68
CA SER A 228 6.78 -2.48 -13.12
C SER A 228 5.80 -1.41 -13.62
N ILE A 229 4.61 -1.33 -13.03
CA ILE A 229 3.59 -0.32 -13.41
C ILE A 229 3.60 0.92 -12.52
N TYR A 230 4.48 0.99 -11.52
CA TYR A 230 4.43 2.01 -10.48
C TYR A 230 4.50 3.43 -11.03
N ASP A 231 5.41 3.69 -11.97
CA ASP A 231 5.59 5.03 -12.55
C ASP A 231 4.32 5.48 -13.32
N VAL A 232 3.61 4.56 -13.96
CA VAL A 232 2.33 4.81 -14.62
C VAL A 232 1.25 5.15 -13.60
N VAL A 233 1.11 4.34 -12.54
CA VAL A 233 0.14 4.58 -11.46
C VAL A 233 0.39 5.94 -10.80
N LYS A 234 1.66 6.29 -10.55
CA LYS A 234 2.05 7.58 -10.00
C LYS A 234 1.71 8.74 -10.92
N TYR A 235 1.94 8.59 -12.22
CA TYR A 235 1.62 9.61 -13.23
C TYR A 235 0.12 9.89 -13.26
N ILE A 236 -0.71 8.84 -13.31
CA ILE A 236 -2.18 8.95 -13.28
C ILE A 236 -2.61 9.68 -11.99
N SER A 237 -2.18 9.19 -10.82
CA SER A 237 -2.54 9.77 -9.52
C SER A 237 -2.23 11.27 -9.42
N LYS A 238 -1.07 11.71 -9.93
CA LYS A 238 -0.68 13.14 -9.92
C LYS A 238 -1.59 13.97 -10.81
N ASN A 239 -1.83 13.53 -12.04
CA ASN A 239 -2.59 14.30 -13.02
C ASN A 239 -4.08 14.40 -12.66
N THR A 240 -4.62 13.44 -11.91
CA THR A 240 -6.01 13.51 -11.49
C THR A 240 -6.22 14.25 -10.17
N SER A 241 -5.17 14.53 -9.40
CA SER A 241 -5.23 15.36 -8.19
C SER A 241 -5.23 16.88 -8.45
N LEU A 242 -5.15 17.28 -9.73
CA LEU A 242 -5.10 18.67 -10.19
C LEU A 242 -6.46 19.24 -10.63
N ASN A 243 -7.55 18.48 -10.45
CA ASN A 243 -8.94 18.90 -10.65
C ASN A 243 -9.74 18.73 -9.35
#